data_AF-A0A520DX44-F1
#
_entry.id   AF-A0A520DX44-F1
#
_cell.length_a   1.000
_cell.length_b   1.000
_cell.length_c   1.000
_cell.angle_alpha   90.00
_cell.angle_beta   90.00
_cell.angle_gamma   90.00
#
_symmetry.space_group_name_H-M   'P 1'
#
loop_
_entity.id
_entity.type
_entity.pdbx_description
1 polymer ?
#
loop_
_entity_poly.entity_id
_entity_poly.type
_entity_poly.pdbx_seq_one_letter_code
_entity_poly.pdbx_strand_id
1 'polypeptide(L)'
;MSEKIPYLRVGTTYYKTIEKPLISGDKISILTRWNRETIISDHGKIYVSKVPKYDGFCCIPSHLQYQQIIQGFYNVYNEIPYQPIKETPEQTYLQEKIPFSLRFMEHIFGEQLELGLDYIKILLQYPTQILPILCLVSKERSTGKSTFIKWLKSVFGLNMTYIKGDSFSSQFNSDWTSMLIVAIDEVFFDKKEITERLKYLSTTDKDKKEAKGKDREEVEFFGKFILCSNNEDNFIQIDENEIRFWIIKVKSIKTENTE
;
A
#
# COMPACT_ATOMS: atom_id res chain seq x y z
N MET A 1 19.00 11.54 27.78
CA MET A 1 18.25 11.07 26.59
C MET A 1 19.16 10.08 25.88
N SER A 2 18.80 8.80 25.80
CA SER A 2 19.62 7.82 25.09
C SER A 2 19.63 8.16 23.60
N GLU A 3 20.80 8.39 23.04
CA GLU A 3 21.01 8.62 21.62
C GLU A 3 20.37 7.49 20.81
N LYS A 4 19.46 7.82 19.89
CA LYS A 4 18.75 6.82 19.08
C LYS A 4 19.74 6.19 18.11
N ILE A 5 20.07 4.92 18.31
CA ILE A 5 20.95 4.16 17.41
C ILE A 5 20.19 3.92 16.09
N PRO A 6 20.63 4.47 14.95
CA PRO A 6 19.91 4.34 13.67
C PRO A 6 20.17 2.99 12.99
N TYR A 7 20.92 2.11 13.65
CA TYR A 7 21.28 0.78 13.15
C TYR A 7 20.48 -0.30 13.85
N LEU A 8 20.25 -1.40 13.15
CA LEU A 8 19.65 -2.61 13.71
C LEU A 8 20.23 -3.84 13.02
N ARG A 9 20.23 -4.97 13.73
CA ARG A 9 20.65 -6.27 13.18
C ARG A 9 19.44 -7.19 13.14
N VAL A 10 19.12 -7.71 11.95
CA VAL A 10 18.08 -8.72 11.76
C VAL A 10 18.76 -10.00 11.30
N GLY A 11 18.61 -11.07 12.08
CA GLY A 11 19.41 -12.28 11.95
C GLY A 11 20.91 -11.96 12.00
N THR A 12 21.61 -12.23 10.90
CA THR A 12 23.06 -12.00 10.75
C THR A 12 23.40 -10.69 10.05
N THR A 13 22.42 -9.97 9.50
CA THR A 13 22.65 -8.81 8.64
C THR A 13 22.36 -7.51 9.38
N TYR A 14 23.21 -6.51 9.18
CA TYR A 14 23.02 -5.16 9.74
C TYR A 14 22.30 -4.27 8.73
N TYR A 15 21.51 -3.35 9.27
CA TYR A 15 20.72 -2.38 8.55
C TYR A 15 20.84 -1.02 9.21
N LYS A 16 20.59 0.03 8.44
CA LYS A 16 20.51 1.42 8.89
C LYS A 16 19.18 2.00 8.43
N THR A 17 18.43 2.59 9.35
CA THR A 17 17.30 3.45 9.04
C THR A 17 17.86 4.79 8.56
N ILE A 18 17.58 5.13 7.30
CA ILE A 18 18.05 6.36 6.67
C ILE A 18 16.87 7.23 6.24
N GLU A 19 17.04 8.55 6.35
CA GLU A 19 16.10 9.53 5.85
C GLU A 19 16.50 9.93 4.43
N LYS A 20 15.81 9.37 3.43
CA LYS A 20 16.05 9.67 2.02
C LYS A 20 15.24 10.91 1.61
N PRO A 21 15.87 11.99 1.12
CA PRO A 21 15.15 13.16 0.64
C PRO A 21 14.34 12.85 -0.63
N LEU A 22 13.18 13.46 -0.75
CA LEU A 22 12.30 13.44 -1.91
C LEU A 22 12.39 14.74 -2.70
N ILE A 23 11.93 14.69 -3.96
CA ILE A 23 11.83 15.88 -4.83
C ILE A 23 10.90 16.95 -4.23
N SER A 24 9.91 16.55 -3.43
CA SER A 24 9.02 17.48 -2.72
C SER A 24 9.72 18.28 -1.61
N GLY A 25 10.94 17.92 -1.21
CA GLY A 25 11.61 18.44 -0.02
C GLY A 25 11.35 17.63 1.25
N ASP A 26 10.38 16.70 1.21
CA ASP A 26 10.11 15.78 2.31
C ASP A 26 11.20 14.69 2.44
N LYS A 27 11.12 13.90 3.50
CA LYS A 27 12.00 12.75 3.73
C LYS A 27 11.18 11.48 3.94
N ILE A 28 11.71 10.36 3.46
CA ILE A 28 11.18 9.03 3.75
C ILE A 28 12.19 8.22 4.54
N SER A 29 11.72 7.56 5.59
CA SER A 29 12.51 6.62 6.37
C SER A 29 12.54 5.28 5.65
N ILE A 30 13.73 4.80 5.27
CA ILE A 30 13.91 3.50 4.63
C ILE A 30 14.99 2.69 5.31
N LEU A 31 14.80 1.37 5.35
CA LEU A 31 15.75 0.44 5.94
C LEU A 31 16.72 -0.06 4.86
N THR A 32 18.01 0.30 4.98
CA THR A 32 19.03 -0.07 4.00
C THR A 32 20.03 -1.04 4.61
N ARG A 33 20.42 -2.08 3.87
CA ARG A 33 21.49 -3.00 4.30
C ARG A 33 22.77 -2.21 4.54
N TRP A 34 23.42 -2.47 5.66
CA TRP A 34 24.65 -1.79 6.06
C TRP A 34 25.75 -2.81 6.38
N ASN A 35 26.98 -2.47 6.03
CA ASN A 35 28.13 -3.32 6.33
C ASN A 35 28.57 -3.12 7.79
N ARG A 36 28.89 -4.22 8.48
CA ARG A 36 29.28 -4.20 9.90
C ARG A 36 30.63 -3.50 10.12
N GLU A 37 31.61 -3.78 9.28
CA GLU A 37 32.94 -3.17 9.32
C GLU A 37 32.86 -1.65 9.17
N THR A 38 31.97 -1.13 8.32
CA THR A 38 31.69 0.32 8.21
C THR A 38 31.18 0.89 9.54
N ILE A 39 30.24 0.22 10.21
CA ILE A 39 29.75 0.69 11.53
C ILE A 39 30.91 0.74 12.55
N ILE A 40 31.80 -0.24 12.53
CA ILE A 40 32.98 -0.27 13.41
C ILE A 40 33.96 0.85 13.07
N SER A 41 34.19 1.11 11.79
CA SER A 41 35.07 2.19 11.34
C SER A 41 34.52 3.56 11.75
N ASP A 42 33.21 3.76 11.64
CA ASP A 42 32.55 5.04 11.91
C ASP A 42 32.39 5.31 13.42
N HIS A 43 32.05 4.28 14.21
CA HIS A 43 31.61 4.44 15.61
C HIS A 43 32.38 3.58 16.63
N GLY A 44 33.27 2.70 16.18
CA GLY A 44 34.04 1.78 17.02
C GLY A 44 33.31 0.48 17.38
N LYS A 45 34.07 -0.50 17.88
CA LYS A 45 33.58 -1.87 18.16
C LYS A 45 32.54 -1.92 19.29
N ILE A 46 32.67 -1.06 20.30
CA ILE A 46 31.74 -0.97 21.43
C ILE A 46 30.36 -0.48 20.97
N TYR A 47 30.28 0.34 19.92
CA TYR A 47 29.00 0.82 19.39
C TYR A 47 28.16 -0.34 18.82
N VAL A 48 28.80 -1.28 18.12
CA VAL A 48 28.12 -2.44 17.52
C VAL A 48 27.45 -3.34 18.57
N SER A 49 27.97 -3.43 19.79
CA SER A 49 27.33 -4.26 20.83
C SER A 49 26.01 -3.68 21.32
N LYS A 50 25.80 -2.37 21.15
CA LYS A 50 24.57 -1.64 21.53
C LYS A 50 23.50 -1.68 20.44
N VAL A 51 23.84 -2.11 19.22
CA VAL A 51 22.88 -2.21 18.10
C VAL A 51 21.78 -3.23 18.46
N PRO A 52 20.49 -2.84 18.40
CA PRO A 52 19.38 -3.76 18.67
C PRO A 52 19.38 -4.94 17.71
N LYS A 53 19.01 -6.12 18.22
CA LYS A 53 19.07 -7.39 17.52
C LYS A 53 17.69 -8.02 17.48
N TYR A 54 17.31 -8.47 16.31
CA TYR A 54 16.03 -9.11 16.02
C TYR A 54 16.28 -10.43 15.30
N ASP A 55 15.38 -11.40 15.48
CA ASP A 55 15.56 -12.74 14.95
C ASP A 55 15.26 -12.80 13.44
N GLY A 56 14.31 -12.02 12.98
CA GLY A 56 13.90 -11.97 11.57
C GLY A 56 13.03 -10.76 11.24
N PHE A 57 12.58 -10.73 9.99
CA PHE A 57 11.53 -9.82 9.56
C PHE A 57 10.16 -10.51 9.68
N CYS A 58 9.13 -9.74 9.99
CA CYS A 58 7.74 -10.15 9.86
C CYS A 58 6.95 -9.05 9.13
N CYS A 59 5.74 -9.35 8.66
CA CYS A 59 4.86 -8.36 8.05
C CYS A 59 3.46 -8.52 8.64
N ILE A 60 3.23 -7.90 9.80
CA ILE A 60 1.95 -7.98 10.50
C ILE A 60 1.21 -6.65 10.31
N PRO A 61 0.11 -6.64 9.53
CA PRO A 61 -0.60 -5.42 9.22
C PRO A 61 -1.49 -4.99 10.40
N SER A 62 -1.23 -3.80 10.93
CA SER A 62 -2.10 -3.14 11.91
C SER A 62 -1.83 -1.64 11.87
N HIS A 63 -2.85 -0.85 11.57
CA HIS A 63 -2.74 0.61 11.57
C HIS A 63 -3.01 1.21 12.95
N LEU A 64 -4.09 0.79 13.59
CA LEU A 64 -4.54 1.36 14.86
C LEU A 64 -3.72 0.87 16.06
N GLN A 65 -3.09 -0.31 15.92
CA GLN A 65 -2.24 -0.92 16.95
C GLN A 65 -0.88 -1.27 16.36
N TYR A 66 -0.33 -0.36 15.57
CA TYR A 66 0.96 -0.55 14.91
C TYR A 66 2.06 -0.86 15.92
N GLN A 67 2.86 -1.88 15.61
CA GLN A 67 4.05 -2.25 16.37
C GLN A 67 5.20 -2.50 15.41
N GLN A 68 6.29 -1.74 15.60
CA GLN A 68 7.51 -1.94 14.84
C GLN A 68 8.19 -3.27 15.20
N ILE A 69 8.11 -3.68 16.47
CA ILE A 69 8.77 -4.88 17.00
C ILE A 69 7.71 -5.81 17.57
N ILE A 70 7.68 -7.06 17.10
CA ILE A 70 6.69 -8.08 17.51
C ILE A 70 7.45 -9.35 17.87
N GLN A 71 7.39 -9.75 19.14
CA GLN A 71 8.00 -11.00 19.64
C GLN A 71 9.46 -11.22 19.21
N GLY A 72 10.27 -10.15 19.16
CA GLY A 72 11.69 -10.22 18.74
C GLY A 72 11.93 -10.09 17.23
N PHE A 73 10.89 -9.93 16.42
CA PHE A 73 10.96 -9.69 14.98
C PHE A 73 10.78 -8.21 14.64
N TYR A 74 11.42 -7.77 13.56
CA TYR A 74 11.24 -6.43 12.99
C TYR A 74 10.10 -6.45 11.96
N ASN A 75 9.03 -5.71 12.22
CA ASN A 75 7.90 -5.59 11.32
C ASN A 75 8.25 -4.68 10.13
N VAL A 76 8.13 -5.20 8.91
CA VAL A 76 8.35 -4.43 7.67
C VAL A 76 7.11 -3.68 7.21
N TYR A 77 5.95 -3.96 7.83
CA TYR A 77 4.78 -3.11 7.71
C TYR A 77 5.10 -1.71 8.28
N ASN A 78 4.49 -0.66 7.73
CA ASN A 78 4.82 0.70 8.09
C ASN A 78 3.69 1.36 8.90
N GLU A 79 4.07 2.26 9.78
CA GLU A 79 3.11 3.19 10.38
C GLU A 79 2.53 4.11 9.29
N ILE A 80 1.24 4.41 9.38
CA ILE A 80 0.61 5.37 8.46
C ILE A 80 1.07 6.80 8.80
N PRO A 81 1.13 7.72 7.81
CA PRO A 81 1.65 9.06 8.04
C PRO A 81 0.82 9.88 9.03
N TYR A 82 -0.49 9.62 9.10
CA TYR A 82 -1.44 10.35 9.93
C TYR A 82 -2.29 9.38 10.76
N GLN A 83 -2.23 9.51 12.08
CA GLN A 83 -3.02 8.70 12.98
C GLN A 83 -4.46 9.22 13.07
N PRO A 84 -5.48 8.34 13.14
CA PRO A 84 -6.87 8.75 13.31
C PRO A 84 -7.07 9.56 14.60
N ILE A 85 -7.96 10.55 14.55
CA ILE A 85 -8.38 11.31 15.73
C ILE A 85 -9.15 10.35 16.65
N LYS A 86 -8.83 10.36 17.95
CA LYS A 86 -9.46 9.46 18.94
C LYS A 86 -10.89 9.87 19.27
N GLU A 87 -11.17 11.16 19.22
CA GLU A 87 -12.51 11.71 19.38
C GLU A 87 -13.28 11.57 18.08
N THR A 88 -14.58 11.25 18.18
CA THR A 88 -15.47 11.22 17.01
C THR A 88 -16.20 12.56 16.97
N PRO A 89 -15.67 13.57 16.25
CA PRO A 89 -16.37 14.85 16.10
C PRO A 89 -17.72 14.65 15.41
N GLU A 90 -18.63 15.60 15.61
CA GLU A 90 -19.91 15.60 14.91
C GLU A 90 -19.71 15.55 13.39
N GLN A 91 -20.59 14.82 12.69
CA GLN A 91 -20.48 14.65 11.23
C GLN A 91 -20.46 15.99 10.47
N THR A 92 -21.26 16.95 10.92
CA THR A 92 -21.32 18.32 10.38
C THR A 92 -19.96 19.01 10.42
N TYR A 93 -19.25 18.90 11.55
CA TYR A 93 -17.92 19.45 11.71
C TYR A 93 -16.90 18.82 10.74
N LEU A 94 -16.94 17.49 10.56
CA LEU A 94 -16.06 16.81 9.60
C LEU A 94 -16.33 17.24 8.16
N GLN A 95 -17.61 17.38 7.79
CA GLN A 95 -18.00 17.83 6.46
C GLN A 95 -17.46 19.23 6.14
N GLU A 96 -17.45 20.12 7.13
CA GLU A 96 -16.87 21.46 7.00
C GLU A 96 -15.35 21.47 6.92
N LYS A 97 -14.66 20.50 7.55
CA LYS A 97 -13.19 20.43 7.58
C LYS A 97 -12.57 19.80 6.34
N ILE A 98 -13.23 18.80 5.75
CA ILE A 98 -12.71 18.08 4.58
C ILE A 98 -13.68 18.10 3.38
N PRO A 99 -14.30 19.24 3.03
CA PRO A 99 -15.35 19.30 2.02
C PRO A 99 -14.85 18.83 0.65
N PHE A 100 -13.59 19.11 0.32
CA PHE A 100 -12.99 18.69 -0.95
C PHE A 100 -12.75 17.18 -1.01
N SER A 101 -12.34 16.54 0.09
CA SER A 101 -12.17 15.09 0.10
C SER A 101 -13.51 14.37 -0.02
N LEU A 102 -14.55 14.86 0.67
CA LEU A 102 -15.89 14.27 0.57
C LEU A 102 -16.49 14.44 -0.82
N ARG A 103 -16.44 15.66 -1.40
CA ARG A 103 -16.89 15.89 -2.78
C ARG A 103 -16.10 15.05 -3.80
N PHE A 104 -14.82 14.85 -3.57
CA PHE A 104 -14.00 14.03 -4.44
C PHE A 104 -14.38 12.54 -4.33
N MET A 105 -14.65 12.05 -3.11
CA MET A 105 -15.17 10.70 -2.90
C MET A 105 -16.56 10.52 -3.53
N GLU A 106 -17.45 11.51 -3.41
CA GLU A 106 -18.75 11.56 -4.10
C GLU A 106 -18.59 11.51 -5.61
N HIS A 107 -17.59 12.21 -6.16
CA HIS A 107 -17.31 12.15 -7.60
C HIS A 107 -16.84 10.76 -8.05
N ILE A 108 -15.98 10.10 -7.26
CA ILE A 108 -15.45 8.78 -7.60
C ILE A 108 -16.53 7.70 -7.46
N PHE A 109 -17.23 7.64 -6.32
CA PHE A 109 -18.15 6.56 -5.99
C PHE A 109 -19.62 6.85 -6.35
N GLY A 110 -19.97 8.12 -6.61
CA GLY A 110 -21.33 8.52 -6.98
C GLY A 110 -22.35 8.12 -5.92
N GLU A 111 -23.39 7.42 -6.36
CA GLU A 111 -24.47 6.90 -5.50
C GLU A 111 -23.98 5.86 -4.48
N GLN A 112 -22.77 5.32 -4.67
CA GLN A 112 -22.14 4.32 -3.79
C GLN A 112 -21.15 4.94 -2.79
N LEU A 113 -21.25 6.24 -2.49
CA LEU A 113 -20.35 6.95 -1.57
C LEU A 113 -20.10 6.20 -0.26
N GLU A 114 -21.17 5.79 0.42
CA GLU A 114 -21.09 5.10 1.72
C GLU A 114 -20.27 3.81 1.61
N LEU A 115 -20.49 3.01 0.55
CA LEU A 115 -19.69 1.80 0.30
C LEU A 115 -18.21 2.14 0.05
N GLY A 116 -17.93 3.26 -0.62
CA GLY A 116 -16.56 3.72 -0.86
C GLY A 116 -15.85 4.14 0.42
N LEU A 117 -16.57 4.84 1.31
CA LEU A 117 -16.07 5.22 2.63
C LEU A 117 -15.85 3.99 3.52
N ASP A 118 -16.78 3.03 3.52
CA ASP A 118 -16.64 1.78 4.25
C ASP A 118 -15.47 0.95 3.73
N TYR A 119 -15.25 0.88 2.42
CA TYR A 119 -14.09 0.21 1.83
C TYR A 119 -12.77 0.75 2.38
N ILE A 120 -12.62 2.08 2.44
CA ILE A 120 -11.42 2.74 2.99
C ILE A 120 -11.32 2.54 4.51
N LYS A 121 -12.45 2.60 5.22
CA LYS A 121 -12.50 2.34 6.66
C LYS A 121 -12.07 0.91 6.99
N ILE A 122 -12.48 -0.08 6.20
CA ILE A 122 -12.06 -1.48 6.36
C ILE A 122 -10.56 -1.62 6.12
N LEU A 123 -10.00 -0.99 5.08
CA LEU A 123 -8.55 -0.95 4.86
C LEU A 123 -7.80 -0.41 6.09
N LEU A 124 -8.35 0.60 6.75
CA LEU A 124 -7.77 1.21 7.96
C LEU A 124 -7.93 0.33 9.21
N GLN A 125 -9.13 -0.19 9.48
CA GLN A 125 -9.47 -0.87 10.73
C GLN A 125 -9.15 -2.36 10.71
N TYR A 126 -9.32 -3.00 9.56
CA TYR A 126 -9.22 -4.45 9.37
C TYR A 126 -8.37 -4.76 8.12
N PRO A 127 -7.07 -4.45 8.13
CA PRO A 127 -6.23 -4.54 6.93
C PRO A 127 -6.10 -5.97 6.37
N THR A 128 -6.42 -7.01 7.12
CA THR A 128 -6.46 -8.42 6.66
C THR A 128 -7.79 -8.84 6.05
N GLN A 129 -8.87 -8.06 6.25
CA GLN A 129 -10.20 -8.37 5.73
C GLN A 129 -10.18 -8.49 4.20
N ILE A 130 -10.82 -9.52 3.65
CA ILE A 130 -10.99 -9.67 2.20
C ILE A 130 -11.92 -8.57 1.70
N LEU A 131 -11.50 -7.90 0.62
CA LEU A 131 -12.24 -6.84 -0.06
C LEU A 131 -12.27 -7.12 -1.57
N PRO A 132 -13.34 -6.69 -2.27
CA PRO A 132 -13.39 -6.82 -3.73
C PRO A 132 -12.28 -6.00 -4.40
N ILE A 133 -11.84 -6.44 -5.57
CA ILE A 133 -10.94 -5.71 -6.45
C ILE A 133 -11.68 -4.48 -6.96
N LEU A 134 -11.23 -3.30 -6.56
CA LEU A 134 -11.83 -2.04 -6.98
C LEU A 134 -11.35 -1.67 -8.39
N CYS A 135 -12.26 -1.57 -9.34
CA CYS A 135 -11.96 -1.21 -10.72
C CYS A 135 -12.54 0.17 -11.04
N LEU A 136 -11.67 1.15 -11.27
CA LEU A 136 -12.06 2.48 -11.72
C LEU A 136 -11.86 2.56 -13.24
N VAL A 137 -12.96 2.70 -13.97
CA VAL A 137 -12.95 2.76 -15.44
C VAL A 137 -13.58 4.04 -15.96
N SER A 138 -13.06 4.57 -17.07
CA SER A 138 -13.70 5.66 -17.80
C SER A 138 -13.25 5.69 -19.25
N LYS A 139 -14.12 6.08 -20.19
CA LYS A 139 -13.74 6.34 -21.59
C LYS A 139 -12.94 7.63 -21.72
N GLU A 140 -13.32 8.65 -20.97
CA GLU A 140 -12.66 9.95 -20.98
C GLU A 140 -11.37 9.95 -20.15
N ARG A 141 -10.44 10.85 -20.51
CA ARG A 141 -9.28 11.20 -19.69
C ARG A 141 -9.68 12.24 -18.64
N SER A 142 -8.82 12.44 -17.64
CA SER A 142 -9.01 13.46 -16.59
C SER A 142 -10.28 13.26 -15.75
N THR A 143 -10.60 12.01 -15.41
CA THR A 143 -11.77 11.66 -14.57
C THR A 143 -11.46 11.60 -13.07
N GLY A 144 -10.21 11.86 -12.66
CA GLY A 144 -9.80 11.85 -11.26
C GLY A 144 -9.27 10.51 -10.74
N LYS A 145 -9.24 9.45 -11.55
CA LYS A 145 -8.72 8.11 -11.14
C LYS A 145 -7.31 8.17 -10.54
N SER A 146 -6.35 8.76 -11.27
CA SER A 146 -4.97 8.86 -10.78
C SER A 146 -4.87 9.77 -9.54
N THR A 147 -5.73 10.78 -9.41
CA THR A 147 -5.83 11.62 -8.21
C THR A 147 -6.33 10.80 -7.02
N PHE A 148 -7.27 9.87 -7.22
CA PHE A 148 -7.75 8.97 -6.18
C PHE A 148 -6.66 8.04 -5.67
N ILE A 149 -5.88 7.45 -6.57
CA ILE A 149 -4.76 6.61 -6.16
C ILE A 149 -3.70 7.43 -5.40
N LYS A 150 -3.39 8.65 -5.84
CA LYS A 150 -2.50 9.59 -5.13
C LYS A 150 -3.04 9.95 -3.75
N TRP A 151 -4.33 10.23 -3.64
CA TRP A 151 -4.99 10.53 -2.36
C TRP A 151 -4.91 9.33 -1.40
N LEU A 152 -5.20 8.12 -1.86
CA LEU A 152 -5.02 6.89 -1.05
C LEU A 152 -3.56 6.69 -0.63
N LYS A 153 -2.60 7.00 -1.49
CA LYS A 153 -1.16 6.92 -1.15
C LYS A 153 -0.78 7.90 -0.05
N SER A 154 -1.41 9.08 0.01
CA SER A 154 -1.23 10.02 1.12
C SER A 154 -1.80 9.51 2.44
N VAL A 155 -2.87 8.69 2.39
CA VAL A 155 -3.49 8.07 3.58
C VAL A 155 -2.67 6.85 4.07
N PHE A 156 -2.35 5.91 3.19
CA PHE A 156 -1.71 4.64 3.55
C PHE A 156 -0.18 4.64 3.45
N GLY A 157 0.41 5.71 2.91
CA GLY A 157 1.85 5.95 2.89
C GLY A 157 2.63 4.79 2.28
N LEU A 158 3.60 4.25 3.03
CA LEU A 158 4.49 3.19 2.56
C LEU A 158 3.84 1.81 2.48
N ASN A 159 2.59 1.64 2.93
CA ASN A 159 1.84 0.38 2.81
C ASN A 159 1.08 0.23 1.49
N MET A 160 1.21 1.20 0.58
CA MET A 160 0.59 1.19 -0.73
C MET A 160 1.67 1.29 -1.82
N THR A 161 1.51 0.58 -2.93
CA THR A 161 2.41 0.68 -4.07
C THR A 161 1.66 0.84 -5.39
N TYR A 162 2.40 1.31 -6.40
CA TYR A 162 1.95 1.45 -7.77
C TYR A 162 2.79 0.52 -8.63
N ILE A 163 2.13 -0.33 -9.40
CA ILE A 163 2.81 -1.18 -10.37
C ILE A 163 2.19 -0.99 -11.75
N LYS A 164 3.00 -1.18 -12.77
CA LYS A 164 2.52 -1.27 -14.15
C LYS A 164 1.98 -2.68 -14.42
N GLY A 165 1.09 -2.84 -15.40
CA GLY A 165 0.50 -4.14 -15.74
C GLY A 165 1.52 -5.21 -16.15
N ASP A 166 2.61 -4.81 -16.80
CA ASP A 166 3.73 -5.70 -17.15
C ASP A 166 4.48 -6.22 -15.91
N SER A 167 4.65 -5.37 -14.90
CA SER A 167 5.28 -5.70 -13.62
C SER A 167 4.43 -6.70 -12.84
N PHE A 168 3.10 -6.58 -12.89
CA PHE A 168 2.21 -7.59 -12.30
C PHE A 168 2.35 -8.96 -12.97
N SER A 169 2.63 -8.99 -14.27
CA SER A 169 2.81 -10.25 -15.03
C SER A 169 4.15 -10.94 -14.71
N SER A 170 5.07 -10.26 -14.04
CA SER A 170 6.35 -10.82 -13.60
C SER A 170 6.15 -11.91 -12.53
N GLN A 171 7.07 -12.87 -12.51
CA GLN A 171 7.21 -13.81 -11.39
C GLN A 171 7.77 -13.13 -10.14
N PHE A 172 8.58 -12.07 -10.30
CA PHE A 172 9.14 -11.31 -9.19
C PHE A 172 8.08 -10.34 -8.65
N ASN A 173 7.64 -10.58 -7.42
CA ASN A 173 6.58 -9.84 -6.73
C ASN A 173 7.01 -9.24 -5.40
N SER A 174 8.28 -9.42 -5.01
CA SER A 174 8.78 -9.03 -3.69
C SER A 174 8.60 -7.55 -3.30
N ASP A 175 8.40 -6.69 -4.30
CA ASP A 175 8.14 -5.25 -4.19
C ASP A 175 6.71 -4.91 -3.76
N TRP A 176 5.74 -5.80 -3.98
CA TRP A 176 4.33 -5.56 -3.69
C TRP A 176 3.65 -6.61 -2.80
N THR A 177 4.21 -7.82 -2.66
CA THR A 177 3.58 -8.91 -1.84
C THR A 177 3.35 -8.51 -0.38
N SER A 178 4.12 -7.57 0.16
CA SER A 178 4.01 -7.08 1.54
C SER A 178 3.24 -5.75 1.68
N MET A 179 2.51 -5.34 0.64
CA MET A 179 1.73 -4.09 0.61
C MET A 179 0.26 -4.35 0.92
N LEU A 180 -0.38 -3.40 1.60
CA LEU A 180 -1.82 -3.41 1.82
C LEU A 180 -2.58 -3.13 0.52
N ILE A 181 -2.13 -2.16 -0.27
CA ILE A 181 -2.79 -1.74 -1.51
C ILE A 181 -1.80 -1.81 -2.67
N VAL A 182 -2.19 -2.49 -3.73
CA VAL A 182 -1.46 -2.56 -4.99
C VAL A 182 -2.32 -1.93 -6.07
N ALA A 183 -1.98 -0.69 -6.45
CA ALA A 183 -2.64 0.01 -7.54
C ALA A 183 -1.98 -0.34 -8.87
N ILE A 184 -2.79 -0.73 -9.86
CA ILE A 184 -2.34 -1.06 -11.21
C ILE A 184 -2.98 -0.06 -12.17
N ASP A 185 -2.16 0.77 -12.80
CA ASP A 185 -2.61 1.80 -13.74
C ASP A 185 -2.47 1.34 -15.19
N GLU A 186 -3.31 1.88 -16.06
CA GLU A 186 -3.37 1.59 -17.51
C GLU A 186 -3.49 0.10 -17.84
N VAL A 187 -4.36 -0.58 -17.11
CA VAL A 187 -4.59 -2.01 -17.28
C VAL A 187 -5.31 -2.31 -18.60
N PHE A 188 -4.66 -3.14 -19.42
CA PHE A 188 -5.28 -3.95 -20.46
C PHE A 188 -4.95 -5.42 -20.16
N PHE A 189 -5.82 -6.09 -19.42
CA PHE A 189 -5.69 -7.54 -19.19
C PHE A 189 -6.44 -8.28 -20.29
N ASP A 190 -5.83 -8.32 -21.46
CA ASP A 190 -6.26 -9.17 -22.58
C ASP A 190 -5.98 -10.66 -22.31
N LYS A 191 -5.16 -10.96 -21.30
CA LYS A 191 -4.80 -12.31 -20.88
C LYS A 191 -5.68 -12.79 -19.74
N LYS A 192 -6.49 -13.82 -20.00
CA LYS A 192 -7.27 -14.57 -19.00
C LYS A 192 -6.44 -14.99 -17.78
N GLU A 193 -5.16 -15.33 -17.99
CA GLU A 193 -4.22 -15.69 -16.91
C GLU A 193 -4.09 -14.60 -15.84
N ILE A 194 -4.07 -13.33 -16.24
CA ILE A 194 -3.89 -12.22 -15.30
C ILE A 194 -5.16 -12.02 -14.46
N THR A 195 -6.34 -12.13 -15.08
CA THR A 195 -7.62 -12.12 -14.37
C THR A 195 -7.68 -13.24 -13.35
N GLU A 196 -7.31 -14.48 -13.73
CA GLU A 196 -7.31 -15.62 -12.81
C GLU A 196 -6.30 -15.45 -11.66
N ARG A 197 -5.14 -14.85 -11.92
CA ARG A 197 -4.17 -14.50 -10.88
C ARG A 197 -4.73 -13.47 -9.90
N LEU A 198 -5.41 -12.42 -10.38
CA LEU A 198 -6.06 -11.43 -9.52
C LEU A 198 -7.16 -12.05 -8.66
N LYS A 199 -8.00 -12.89 -9.27
CA LYS A 199 -9.07 -13.68 -8.64
C LYS A 199 -8.53 -14.58 -7.51
N TYR A 200 -7.38 -15.22 -7.73
CA TYR A 200 -6.69 -16.01 -6.70
C TYR A 200 -6.17 -15.11 -5.57
N LEU A 201 -5.40 -14.06 -5.92
CA LEU A 201 -4.78 -13.19 -4.91
C LEU A 201 -5.80 -12.40 -4.09
N SER A 202 -6.98 -12.09 -4.61
CA SER A 202 -8.02 -11.38 -3.85
C SER A 202 -8.69 -12.22 -2.76
N THR A 203 -8.45 -13.54 -2.73
CA THR A 203 -9.11 -14.46 -1.78
C THR A 203 -8.14 -15.32 -0.97
N THR A 204 -6.90 -15.49 -1.43
CA THR A 204 -5.87 -16.23 -0.71
C THR A 204 -5.36 -15.47 0.52
N ASP A 205 -4.98 -16.20 1.55
CA ASP A 205 -4.28 -15.70 2.74
C ASP A 205 -2.76 -15.90 2.66
N LYS A 206 -2.28 -16.58 1.61
CA LYS A 206 -0.86 -16.91 1.40
C LYS A 206 -0.44 -16.77 -0.06
N ASP A 207 0.81 -16.38 -0.28
CA ASP A 207 1.42 -16.34 -1.61
C ASP A 207 2.92 -16.71 -1.54
N LYS A 208 3.51 -17.01 -2.71
CA LYS A 208 4.96 -17.23 -2.83
C LYS A 208 5.63 -15.92 -3.20
N LYS A 209 6.47 -15.41 -2.30
CA LYS A 209 7.31 -14.26 -2.54
C LYS A 209 8.55 -14.67 -3.33
N GLU A 210 8.75 -14.04 -4.48
CA GLU A 210 9.91 -14.25 -5.35
C GLU A 210 10.69 -12.96 -5.53
N ALA A 211 12.01 -13.05 -5.31
CA ALA A 211 12.96 -11.98 -5.54
C ALA A 211 14.13 -12.49 -6.39
N LYS A 212 14.70 -11.62 -7.22
CA LYS A 212 15.82 -12.00 -8.09
C LYS A 212 17.02 -12.46 -7.25
N GLY A 213 17.49 -13.68 -7.51
CA GLY A 213 18.65 -14.26 -6.82
C GLY A 213 18.40 -14.64 -5.36
N LYS A 214 17.14 -14.87 -4.97
CA LYS A 214 16.75 -15.41 -3.66
C LYS A 214 15.83 -16.62 -3.84
N ASP A 215 15.86 -17.51 -2.86
CA ASP A 215 14.92 -18.63 -2.80
C ASP A 215 13.49 -18.12 -2.59
N ARG A 216 12.53 -18.91 -3.09
CA ARG A 216 11.10 -18.61 -2.94
C ARG A 216 10.68 -18.89 -1.50
N GLU A 217 9.89 -17.98 -0.94
CA GLU A 217 9.39 -18.07 0.43
C GLU A 217 7.87 -17.99 0.43
N GLU A 218 7.21 -18.84 1.21
CA GLU A 218 5.76 -18.71 1.47
C GLU A 218 5.55 -17.60 2.50
N VAL A 219 4.69 -16.64 2.17
CA VAL A 219 4.36 -15.51 3.04
C VAL A 219 2.85 -15.38 3.15
N GLU A 220 2.39 -14.81 4.27
CA GLU A 220 1.00 -14.37 4.40
C GLU A 220 0.72 -13.23 3.41
N PHE A 221 -0.43 -13.29 2.75
CA PHE A 221 -0.87 -12.32 1.77
C PHE A 221 -2.14 -11.63 2.24
N PHE A 222 -2.15 -10.31 2.16
CA PHE A 222 -3.29 -9.47 2.55
C PHE A 222 -3.49 -8.29 1.59
N GLY A 223 -2.86 -8.30 0.42
CA GLY A 223 -2.88 -7.17 -0.51
C GLY A 223 -4.22 -7.00 -1.23
N LYS A 224 -4.65 -5.75 -1.42
CA LYS A 224 -5.89 -5.37 -2.10
C LYS A 224 -5.55 -4.68 -3.41
N PHE A 225 -6.26 -5.03 -4.46
CA PHE A 225 -6.00 -4.51 -5.79
C PHE A 225 -6.95 -3.36 -6.14
N ILE A 226 -6.38 -2.29 -6.68
CA ILE A 226 -7.14 -1.21 -7.31
C ILE A 226 -6.68 -1.09 -8.75
N LEU A 227 -7.58 -1.30 -9.70
CA LEU A 227 -7.30 -1.26 -11.13
C LEU A 227 -7.85 0.03 -11.72
N CYS A 228 -7.01 0.74 -12.46
CA CYS A 228 -7.41 1.91 -13.24
C CYS A 228 -7.30 1.56 -14.73
N SER A 229 -8.37 1.80 -15.50
CA SER A 229 -8.33 1.67 -16.96
C SER A 229 -9.08 2.80 -17.65
N ASN A 230 -8.60 3.13 -18.85
CA ASN A 230 -9.28 4.05 -19.76
C ASN A 230 -10.15 3.30 -20.80
N ASN A 231 -10.28 1.98 -20.67
CA ASN A 231 -11.08 1.13 -21.54
C ASN A 231 -12.24 0.53 -20.74
N GLU A 232 -13.43 1.12 -20.85
CA GLU A 232 -14.60 0.62 -20.12
C GLU A 232 -15.04 -0.77 -20.59
N ASP A 233 -14.96 -1.03 -21.89
CA ASP A 233 -15.66 -2.17 -22.49
C ASP A 233 -14.80 -3.45 -22.53
N ASN A 234 -13.46 -3.33 -22.45
CA ASN A 234 -12.55 -4.47 -22.62
C ASN A 234 -11.29 -4.42 -21.70
N PHE A 235 -11.35 -3.80 -20.52
CA PHE A 235 -10.18 -3.80 -19.61
C PHE A 235 -9.91 -5.14 -18.93
N ILE A 236 -10.96 -5.94 -18.73
CA ILE A 236 -10.89 -7.26 -18.10
C ILE A 236 -12.02 -8.15 -18.62
N GLN A 237 -11.73 -9.44 -18.82
CA GLN A 237 -12.75 -10.45 -19.10
C GLN A 237 -13.14 -11.13 -17.79
N ILE A 238 -14.40 -10.98 -17.37
CA ILE A 238 -14.97 -11.61 -16.19
C ILE A 238 -16.30 -12.29 -16.53
N ASP A 239 -16.61 -13.35 -15.81
CA ASP A 239 -17.87 -14.08 -15.95
C ASP A 239 -19.02 -13.28 -15.29
N GLU A 240 -20.26 -13.44 -15.75
CA GLU A 240 -21.43 -12.68 -15.22
C GLU A 240 -21.66 -12.89 -13.72
N ASN A 241 -21.27 -14.06 -13.19
CA ASN A 241 -21.41 -14.41 -11.77
C ASN A 241 -20.17 -14.06 -10.94
N GLU A 242 -19.22 -13.33 -11.51
CA GLU A 242 -18.01 -12.94 -10.81
C GLU A 242 -18.29 -11.81 -9.80
N ILE A 243 -18.14 -12.13 -8.51
CA ILE A 243 -18.45 -11.21 -7.40
C ILE A 243 -17.22 -10.50 -6.82
N ARG A 244 -16.00 -10.88 -7.25
CA ARG A 244 -14.76 -10.33 -6.68
C ARG A 244 -14.40 -8.96 -7.22
N PHE A 245 -15.03 -8.48 -8.29
CA PHE A 245 -14.72 -7.19 -8.91
C PHE A 245 -15.83 -6.18 -8.63
N TRP A 246 -15.44 -5.03 -8.10
CA TRP A 246 -16.33 -3.89 -7.93
C TRP A 246 -15.98 -2.82 -8.97
N ILE A 247 -16.77 -2.77 -10.03
CA ILE A 247 -16.54 -1.89 -11.18
C ILE A 247 -17.28 -0.57 -10.99
N ILE A 248 -16.53 0.53 -11.03
CA ILE A 248 -17.05 1.89 -10.94
C ILE A 248 -16.68 2.64 -12.22
N LYS A 249 -17.72 3.06 -12.95
CA LYS A 249 -17.57 3.97 -14.08
C LYS A 249 -17.47 5.41 -13.59
N VAL A 250 -16.27 5.96 -13.60
CA VAL A 250 -15.98 7.31 -13.11
C VAL A 250 -16.32 8.33 -14.19
N LYS A 251 -17.18 9.29 -13.86
CA LYS A 251 -17.60 10.35 -14.79
C LYS A 251 -16.46 11.35 -15.04
N SER A 252 -16.51 12.04 -16.18
CA SER A 252 -15.60 13.16 -16.46
C SER A 252 -15.82 14.32 -15.49
N ILE A 253 -14.73 14.96 -15.10
CA ILE A 253 -14.79 16.18 -14.29
C ILE A 253 -15.23 17.32 -15.19
N LYS A 254 -16.35 17.98 -14.84
CA LYS A 254 -16.92 19.07 -15.66
C LYS A 254 -16.17 20.39 -15.50
N THR A 255 -15.56 20.62 -14.35
CA THR A 255 -14.86 21.86 -14.01
C THR A 255 -13.70 21.50 -13.09
N GLU A 256 -12.47 21.75 -13.54
CA GLU A 256 -11.29 21.60 -12.69
C GLU A 256 -11.18 22.83 -11.79
N ASN A 257 -11.08 22.61 -10.48
CA ASN A 257 -10.71 23.68 -9.56
C ASN A 257 -9.18 23.67 -9.43
N THR A 258 -8.53 24.62 -10.10
CA THR A 258 -7.07 24.78 -10.13
C THR A 258 -6.58 25.84 -9.15
N GLU A 259 -7.47 26.46 -8.39
CA GLU A 259 -7.17 27.47 -7.36
C GLU A 259 -6.85 26.85 -6.00
#